data_AF-A0A7W7QA32-F1
#
_entry.id   AF-A0A7W7QA32-F1
#
_cell.length_a   1.000
_cell.length_b   1.000
_cell.length_c   1.000
_cell.angle_alpha   90.00
_cell.angle_beta   90.00
_cell.angle_gamma   90.00
#
_symmetry.space_group_name_H-M   'P 1'
#
loop_
_entity.id
_entity.type
_entity.pdbx_description
1 polymer ?
#
loop_
_entity_poly.entity_id
_entity_poly.type
_entity_poly.pdbx_seq_one_letter_code
_entity_poly.pdbx_strand_id
1 'polypeptide(L)'
;MRTLHAIVGLLALLLAFGAVATPAPEAGAQPVAVQAVPSDVHLFYYPWYGTYRHWDQGGHTPPNDVGANFYPTLGAYDSGNAAVLEQHMAWVRQSGAGVIVTSWWGQGSYEDNLVPAILAAAARHGIKVAWHLEPYSGRTAESTVADIDYIHSRYGSSPAFYRDPGHGNRSAFYVFESLRITDWTALDQVADNSIVLAQTTDTSKVAHFGGMYTYDGIAGATAPGWKNASDFCKANGLVWAPSIAPGYLDDRAVPGNTTPTVDRANGAMYDQQWNNALDPATGGAPTWVSITSFNEWHEGSIIEPARSNPPGGHGYLTYDGAYGKTGAAAEIAYLDRTRYWVERFTGGTVPPVNPDLARGKAITASSTQHGYPASNANDGNQGSYWESANHAFPQSLTVDLGAAQSVGRLSLSLPPSWGARTQTIEVRASGDGGSYATIAAAKGYRFDPASQNTVSVPVTAGSHRFVRLVFSGNTGWPAGQVAEFQAFRN
;
A
#
# COMPACT_ATOMS: atom_id res chain seq x y z
N MET A 1 28.18 82.82 -2.69
CA MET A 1 29.33 83.33 -1.91
C MET A 1 29.27 82.73 -0.50
N ARG A 2 30.42 82.22 -0.03
CA ARG A 2 30.81 81.95 1.37
C ARG A 2 30.24 80.71 2.09
N THR A 3 31.14 79.74 2.18
CA THR A 3 31.32 78.66 3.17
C THR A 3 31.39 79.16 4.62
N LEU A 4 31.00 78.32 5.59
CA LEU A 4 31.85 77.91 6.72
C LEU A 4 31.26 76.72 7.52
N HIS A 5 32.16 75.88 8.03
CA HIS A 5 31.94 74.67 8.82
C HIS A 5 31.62 74.96 10.29
N ALA A 6 30.90 74.07 10.98
CA ALA A 6 31.14 73.77 12.39
C ALA A 6 30.60 72.38 12.79
N ILE A 7 31.45 71.66 13.51
CA ILE A 7 31.30 70.33 14.09
C ILE A 7 30.45 70.41 15.37
N VAL A 8 29.51 69.48 15.58
CA VAL A 8 28.99 69.13 16.91
C VAL A 8 28.85 67.61 17.00
N GLY A 9 29.62 67.00 17.89
CA GLY A 9 29.48 65.60 18.28
C GLY A 9 28.27 65.40 19.19
N LEU A 10 27.57 64.28 19.01
CA LEU A 10 26.48 63.87 19.88
C LEU A 10 26.76 62.46 20.40
N LEU A 11 26.85 62.34 21.73
CA LEU A 11 26.82 61.07 22.46
C LEU A 11 25.54 60.31 22.09
N ALA A 12 25.67 59.08 21.57
CA ALA A 12 24.57 58.15 21.44
C ALA A 12 24.67 57.07 22.52
N LEU A 13 23.64 57.04 23.36
CA LEU A 13 23.38 56.08 24.43
C LEU A 13 23.14 54.69 23.79
N LEU A 14 23.98 53.70 24.08
CA LEU A 14 23.76 52.31 23.67
C LEU A 14 22.67 51.67 24.55
N LEU A 15 21.48 51.49 23.98
CA LEU A 15 20.47 50.56 24.46
C LEU A 15 20.70 49.20 23.78
N ALA A 16 21.17 48.21 24.55
CA ALA A 16 21.28 46.83 24.10
C ALA A 16 19.89 46.20 23.98
N PHE A 17 19.40 46.03 22.75
CA PHE A 17 18.30 45.12 22.46
C PHE A 17 18.87 43.70 22.29
N GLY A 18 18.50 42.80 23.20
CA GLY A 18 18.75 41.37 23.05
C GLY A 18 17.98 40.85 21.84
N ALA A 19 18.69 40.44 20.79
CA ALA A 19 18.09 39.74 19.66
C ALA A 19 17.61 38.36 20.12
N VAL A 20 16.30 38.15 20.16
CA VAL A 20 15.71 36.82 20.22
C VAL A 20 15.97 36.18 18.87
N ALA A 21 16.92 35.24 18.82
CA ALA A 21 17.14 34.42 17.65
C ALA A 21 15.89 33.53 17.46
N THR A 22 15.15 33.78 16.38
CA THR A 22 14.14 32.85 15.89
C THR A 22 14.86 31.56 15.46
N PRO A 23 14.47 30.37 15.95
CA PRO A 23 15.07 29.14 15.49
C PRO A 23 14.83 29.00 13.98
N ALA A 24 15.87 28.60 13.26
CA ALA A 24 15.78 28.25 11.85
C ALA A 24 14.71 27.16 11.66
N PRO A 25 13.98 27.15 10.54
CA PRO A 25 13.07 26.05 10.24
C PRO A 25 13.85 24.74 10.23
N GLU A 26 13.40 23.79 11.04
CA GLU A 26 13.95 22.43 11.08
C GLU A 26 13.99 21.87 9.65
N ALA A 27 15.14 21.36 9.25
CA ALA A 27 15.26 20.56 8.05
C ALA A 27 14.25 19.39 8.17
N GLY A 28 13.18 19.45 7.37
CA GLY A 28 12.12 18.46 7.39
C GLY A 28 12.69 17.06 7.32
N ALA A 29 12.26 16.21 8.25
CA ALA A 29 12.60 14.80 8.25
C ALA A 29 12.32 14.21 6.85
N GLN A 30 13.36 13.64 6.23
CA GLN A 30 13.20 12.89 4.99
C GLN A 30 12.17 11.78 5.23
N PRO A 31 11.14 11.63 4.38
CA PRO A 31 10.17 10.56 4.54
C PRO A 31 10.89 9.22 4.47
N VAL A 32 10.72 8.42 5.52
CA VAL A 32 11.44 7.16 5.69
C VAL A 32 10.84 6.14 4.75
N ALA A 33 11.70 5.51 3.95
CA ALA A 33 11.30 4.54 2.95
C ALA A 33 10.50 3.39 3.60
N VAL A 34 9.20 3.37 3.36
CA VAL A 34 8.37 2.19 3.61
C VAL A 34 8.95 1.06 2.76
N GLN A 35 9.12 -0.13 3.34
CA GLN A 35 9.64 -1.29 2.60
C GLN A 35 8.77 -1.51 1.35
N ALA A 36 9.42 -1.41 0.20
CA ALA A 36 8.77 -1.52 -1.10
C ALA A 36 8.15 -2.92 -1.26
N VAL A 37 6.94 -2.93 -1.80
CA VAL A 37 6.23 -4.14 -2.23
C VAL A 37 6.61 -4.42 -3.69
N PRO A 38 6.56 -5.66 -4.20
CA PRO A 38 6.92 -5.93 -5.59
C PRO A 38 6.19 -5.03 -6.59
N SER A 39 6.97 -4.46 -7.50
CA SER A 39 6.54 -3.43 -8.46
C SER A 39 6.00 -4.02 -9.77
N ASP A 40 5.86 -5.34 -9.86
CA ASP A 40 5.54 -6.05 -11.10
C ASP A 40 4.10 -6.59 -11.09
N VAL A 41 3.33 -6.30 -10.03
CA VAL A 41 1.90 -6.62 -9.94
C VAL A 41 1.10 -5.33 -9.80
N HIS A 42 0.23 -5.10 -10.78
CA HIS A 42 -0.45 -3.83 -11.05
C HIS A 42 -1.96 -4.01 -10.88
N LEU A 43 -2.63 -3.16 -10.09
CA LEU A 43 -4.08 -3.23 -9.88
C LEU A 43 -4.78 -2.08 -10.60
N PHE A 44 -5.72 -2.35 -11.51
CA PHE A 44 -6.56 -1.29 -12.06
C PHE A 44 -7.39 -0.65 -10.94
N TYR A 45 -7.31 0.67 -10.83
CA TYR A 45 -7.85 1.46 -9.72
C TYR A 45 -8.67 2.64 -10.24
N TYR A 46 -9.88 2.80 -9.70
CA TYR A 46 -10.89 3.73 -10.22
C TYR A 46 -11.20 4.78 -9.15
N PRO A 47 -10.67 6.02 -9.30
CA PRO A 47 -10.91 7.10 -8.35
C PRO A 47 -12.17 7.91 -8.69
N TRP A 48 -13.15 7.34 -9.39
CA TRP A 48 -14.30 8.11 -9.90
C TRP A 48 -15.51 8.17 -8.96
N TYR A 49 -15.47 7.45 -7.84
CA TYR A 49 -16.55 7.45 -6.87
C TYR A 49 -16.54 8.77 -6.12
N GLY A 50 -17.72 9.36 -5.93
CA GLY A 50 -17.87 10.62 -5.21
C GLY A 50 -19.05 10.56 -4.25
N THR A 51 -19.54 11.72 -3.83
CA THR A 51 -20.84 11.82 -3.15
C THR A 51 -21.96 11.34 -4.08
N TYR A 52 -22.19 10.02 -4.05
CA TYR A 52 -23.09 9.21 -4.88
C TYR A 52 -22.81 9.16 -6.40
N ARG A 53 -21.87 9.96 -6.91
CA ARG A 53 -21.31 9.81 -8.25
C ARG A 53 -20.86 8.36 -8.48
N HIS A 54 -21.21 7.78 -9.64
CA HIS A 54 -21.00 6.38 -10.04
C HIS A 54 -21.86 5.37 -9.26
N TRP A 55 -22.09 5.57 -7.97
CA TRP A 55 -22.90 4.65 -7.16
C TRP A 55 -24.36 4.56 -7.63
N ASP A 56 -24.89 5.60 -8.27
CA ASP A 56 -26.24 5.70 -8.82
C ASP A 56 -26.41 5.07 -10.23
N GLN A 57 -25.33 4.55 -10.82
CA GLN A 57 -25.35 3.91 -12.13
C GLN A 57 -26.39 2.78 -12.19
N GLY A 58 -27.01 2.58 -13.36
CA GLY A 58 -28.12 1.63 -13.52
C GLY A 58 -29.47 2.14 -12.98
N GLY A 59 -29.53 3.38 -12.49
CA GLY A 59 -30.76 3.97 -11.92
C GLY A 59 -30.97 3.63 -10.43
N HIS A 60 -29.88 3.30 -9.74
CA HIS A 60 -29.89 2.93 -8.32
C HIS A 60 -29.90 4.16 -7.39
N THR A 61 -30.32 3.98 -6.13
CA THR A 61 -30.45 5.07 -5.14
C THR A 61 -29.55 4.87 -3.90
N PRO A 62 -28.29 5.36 -3.93
CA PRO A 62 -27.36 5.27 -2.81
C PRO A 62 -27.90 5.97 -1.54
N PRO A 63 -27.42 5.63 -0.33
CA PRO A 63 -26.24 4.81 -0.07
C PRO A 63 -26.51 3.31 -0.06
N ASN A 64 -27.74 2.87 0.20
CA ASN A 64 -28.03 1.44 0.43
C ASN A 64 -28.29 0.64 -0.85
N ASP A 65 -28.71 1.31 -1.93
CA ASP A 65 -28.94 0.73 -3.25
C ASP A 65 -27.93 1.31 -4.24
N VAL A 66 -26.92 0.51 -4.63
CA VAL A 66 -25.85 0.95 -5.54
C VAL A 66 -25.84 0.13 -6.83
N GLY A 67 -25.32 0.74 -7.90
CA GLY A 67 -25.07 0.13 -9.21
C GLY A 67 -23.89 -0.83 -9.21
N ALA A 68 -23.89 -1.81 -8.31
CA ALA A 68 -22.89 -2.86 -8.20
C ALA A 68 -23.52 -4.13 -7.62
N ASN A 69 -23.02 -5.29 -8.06
CA ASN A 69 -23.50 -6.61 -7.60
C ASN A 69 -22.98 -6.99 -6.22
N PHE A 70 -21.89 -6.37 -5.78
CA PHE A 70 -21.33 -6.47 -4.44
C PHE A 70 -21.42 -5.10 -3.75
N TYR A 71 -21.38 -5.06 -2.42
CA TYR A 71 -21.43 -3.83 -1.65
C TYR A 71 -20.10 -3.58 -0.91
N PRO A 72 -19.48 -2.38 -1.00
CA PRO A 72 -18.21 -2.11 -0.34
C PRO A 72 -18.28 -2.17 1.18
N THR A 73 -17.24 -2.69 1.83
CA THR A 73 -17.10 -2.62 3.29
C THR A 73 -17.11 -1.17 3.80
N LEU A 74 -16.52 -0.23 3.03
CA LEU A 74 -16.54 1.22 3.29
C LEU A 74 -17.87 1.91 2.94
N GLY A 75 -18.84 1.19 2.39
CA GLY A 75 -20.09 1.75 1.87
C GLY A 75 -19.91 2.50 0.55
N ALA A 76 -20.95 3.23 0.12
CA ALA A 76 -20.88 4.12 -1.05
C ALA A 76 -19.95 5.32 -0.77
N TYR A 77 -18.64 5.07 -0.84
CA TYR A 77 -17.59 5.98 -0.42
C TYR A 77 -17.29 7.08 -1.46
N ASP A 78 -16.57 8.12 -1.04
CA ASP A 78 -16.03 9.15 -1.92
C ASP A 78 -14.52 8.91 -2.12
N SER A 79 -14.07 8.76 -3.37
CA SER A 79 -12.66 8.51 -3.71
C SER A 79 -11.73 9.66 -3.34
N GLY A 80 -12.26 10.87 -3.13
CA GLY A 80 -11.50 12.02 -2.62
C GLY A 80 -11.36 12.03 -1.09
N ASN A 81 -12.03 11.14 -0.37
CA ASN A 81 -11.92 11.06 1.09
C ASN A 81 -10.56 10.49 1.50
N ALA A 82 -9.82 11.24 2.33
CA ALA A 82 -8.50 10.85 2.76
C ALA A 82 -8.47 9.50 3.51
N ALA A 83 -9.46 9.20 4.36
CA ALA A 83 -9.51 7.93 5.09
C ALA A 83 -9.77 6.74 4.17
N VAL A 84 -10.58 6.94 3.11
CA VAL A 84 -10.82 5.94 2.06
C VAL A 84 -9.53 5.65 1.30
N LEU A 85 -8.80 6.69 0.87
CA LEU A 85 -7.51 6.54 0.19
C LEU A 85 -6.48 5.81 1.08
N GLU A 86 -6.37 6.17 2.36
CA GLU A 86 -5.48 5.47 3.30
C GLU A 86 -5.84 3.98 3.42
N GLN A 87 -7.13 3.67 3.54
CA GLN A 87 -7.58 2.28 3.67
C GLN A 87 -7.38 1.49 2.37
N HIS A 88 -7.60 2.11 1.21
CA HIS A 88 -7.33 1.49 -0.08
C HIS A 88 -5.85 1.14 -0.21
N MET A 89 -4.94 2.08 0.07
CA MET A 89 -3.50 1.79 -0.02
C MET A 89 -3.05 0.73 1.00
N ALA A 90 -3.67 0.67 2.18
CA ALA A 90 -3.45 -0.41 3.14
C ALA A 90 -3.88 -1.78 2.59
N TRP A 91 -5.03 -1.86 1.90
CA TRP A 91 -5.49 -3.08 1.25
C TRP A 91 -4.68 -3.48 0.02
N VAL A 92 -4.24 -2.52 -0.79
CA VAL A 92 -3.28 -2.77 -1.87
C VAL A 92 -1.98 -3.36 -1.30
N ARG A 93 -1.47 -2.79 -0.20
CA ARG A 93 -0.30 -3.34 0.48
C ARG A 93 -0.57 -4.74 1.05
N GLN A 94 -1.75 -4.99 1.61
CA GLN A 94 -2.15 -6.30 2.12
C GLN A 94 -2.15 -7.36 1.01
N SER A 95 -2.64 -7.00 -0.18
CA SER A 95 -2.67 -7.89 -1.34
C SER A 95 -1.27 -8.23 -1.87
N GLY A 96 -0.23 -7.55 -1.40
CA GLY A 96 1.13 -7.74 -1.90
C GLY A 96 1.40 -7.11 -3.26
N ALA A 97 0.42 -6.44 -3.89
CA ALA A 97 0.66 -5.66 -5.09
C ALA A 97 1.35 -4.33 -4.72
N GLY A 98 2.32 -3.90 -5.54
CA GLY A 98 3.07 -2.67 -5.30
C GLY A 98 2.61 -1.47 -6.13
N VAL A 99 1.70 -1.67 -7.09
CA VAL A 99 1.32 -0.64 -8.06
C VAL A 99 -0.19 -0.59 -8.24
N ILE A 100 -0.76 0.62 -8.18
CA ILE A 100 -2.10 0.89 -8.72
C ILE A 100 -1.96 1.54 -10.10
N VAL A 101 -2.83 1.17 -11.03
CA VAL A 101 -2.97 1.78 -12.35
C VAL A 101 -4.22 2.64 -12.31
N THR A 102 -4.07 3.93 -12.08
CA THR A 102 -5.20 4.83 -11.86
C THR A 102 -5.89 5.15 -13.18
N SER A 103 -7.21 4.91 -13.24
CA SER A 103 -8.09 5.41 -14.32
C SER A 103 -7.97 6.93 -14.40
N TRP A 104 -7.79 7.44 -15.64
CA TRP A 104 -7.54 8.85 -15.91
C TRP A 104 -8.22 9.29 -17.21
N TRP A 105 -9.10 10.30 -17.09
CA TRP A 105 -10.05 10.72 -18.13
C TRP A 105 -9.71 12.06 -18.80
N GLY A 106 -8.44 12.46 -18.82
CA GLY A 106 -8.02 13.75 -19.40
C GLY A 106 -7.65 14.79 -18.36
N GLN A 107 -6.94 15.83 -18.81
CA GLN A 107 -6.48 16.94 -17.97
C GLN A 107 -7.69 17.69 -17.37
N GLY A 108 -7.66 17.93 -16.06
CA GLY A 108 -8.75 18.62 -15.35
C GLY A 108 -10.02 17.80 -15.13
N SER A 109 -10.04 16.51 -15.51
CA SER A 109 -11.12 15.57 -15.17
C SER A 109 -11.29 15.42 -13.66
N TYR A 110 -12.41 14.82 -13.23
CA TYR A 110 -12.64 14.53 -11.81
C TYR A 110 -11.49 13.69 -11.25
N GLU A 111 -11.07 12.67 -12.01
CA GLU A 111 -10.02 11.73 -11.68
C GLU A 111 -8.65 12.43 -11.63
N ASP A 112 -8.32 13.29 -12.61
CA ASP A 112 -7.08 14.08 -12.61
C ASP A 112 -6.95 14.98 -11.36
N ASN A 113 -8.07 15.57 -10.91
CA ASN A 113 -8.06 16.42 -9.72
C ASN A 113 -7.79 15.65 -8.42
N LEU A 114 -8.03 14.33 -8.38
CA LEU A 114 -7.78 13.49 -7.21
C LEU A 114 -6.37 12.91 -7.16
N VAL A 115 -5.65 12.90 -8.28
CA VAL A 115 -4.29 12.34 -8.41
C VAL A 115 -3.31 12.82 -7.33
N PRO A 116 -3.24 14.13 -6.96
CA PRO A 116 -2.33 14.56 -5.88
C PRO A 116 -2.58 13.85 -4.54
N ALA A 117 -3.84 13.64 -4.18
CA ALA A 117 -4.20 12.96 -2.93
C ALA A 117 -3.87 11.46 -3.00
N ILE A 118 -4.14 10.83 -4.15
CA ILE A 118 -3.82 9.42 -4.42
C ILE A 118 -2.30 9.18 -4.32
N LEU A 119 -1.48 10.01 -4.98
CA LEU A 119 -0.02 9.91 -4.93
C LEU A 119 0.51 10.10 -3.50
N ALA A 120 -0.06 11.05 -2.74
CA ALA A 120 0.35 11.28 -1.37
C ALA A 120 0.03 10.09 -0.46
N ALA A 121 -1.16 9.48 -0.60
CA ALA A 121 -1.52 8.26 0.13
C ALA A 121 -0.63 7.08 -0.30
N ALA A 122 -0.46 6.84 -1.60
CA ALA A 122 0.38 5.78 -2.12
C ALA A 122 1.82 5.88 -1.59
N ALA A 123 2.40 7.09 -1.56
CA ALA A 123 3.73 7.33 -1.02
C ALA A 123 3.87 6.91 0.45
N ARG A 124 2.85 7.19 1.28
CA ARG A 124 2.83 6.81 2.72
C ARG A 124 2.75 5.30 2.94
N HIS A 125 2.28 4.54 1.96
CA HIS A 125 2.15 3.07 2.03
C HIS A 125 3.22 2.32 1.23
N GLY A 126 4.13 3.04 0.56
CA GLY A 126 5.12 2.45 -0.32
C GLY A 126 4.53 1.85 -1.59
N ILE A 127 3.36 2.33 -2.02
CA ILE A 127 2.67 1.96 -3.26
C ILE A 127 3.07 2.94 -4.36
N LYS A 128 3.16 2.44 -5.59
CA LYS A 128 3.42 3.23 -6.80
C LYS A 128 2.16 3.43 -7.63
N VAL A 129 2.16 4.47 -8.44
CA VAL A 129 1.03 4.86 -9.30
C VAL A 129 1.48 4.88 -10.76
N ALA A 130 0.88 4.00 -11.55
CA ALA A 130 0.90 3.98 -13.01
C ALA A 130 -0.46 4.49 -13.54
N TRP A 131 -0.62 4.60 -14.86
CA TRP A 131 -1.71 5.35 -15.48
C TRP A 131 -2.52 4.49 -16.43
N HIS A 132 -3.85 4.49 -16.30
CA HIS A 132 -4.79 3.92 -17.26
C HIS A 132 -5.44 5.07 -18.02
N LEU A 133 -4.97 5.31 -19.24
CA LEU A 133 -5.48 6.36 -20.09
C LEU A 133 -6.78 5.88 -20.71
N GLU A 134 -7.88 6.50 -20.29
CA GLU A 134 -9.24 6.14 -20.66
C GLU A 134 -9.63 6.75 -22.03
N PRO A 135 -10.64 6.19 -22.72
CA PRO A 135 -11.07 6.61 -24.05
C PRO A 135 -11.96 7.86 -23.96
N TYR A 136 -11.40 8.95 -23.42
CA TYR A 136 -12.07 10.24 -23.37
C TYR A 136 -12.38 10.76 -24.79
N SER A 137 -13.39 11.61 -24.89
CA SER A 137 -13.86 12.13 -26.18
C SER A 137 -12.75 12.86 -26.94
N GLY A 138 -12.49 12.44 -28.19
CA GLY A 138 -11.51 13.08 -29.06
C GLY A 138 -10.05 12.68 -28.82
N ARG A 139 -9.77 11.64 -28.03
CA ARG A 139 -8.40 11.15 -27.84
C ARG A 139 -7.76 10.71 -29.16
N THR A 140 -6.54 11.17 -29.42
CA THR A 140 -5.68 10.76 -30.55
C THR A 140 -4.32 10.25 -30.05
N ALA A 141 -3.45 9.78 -30.95
CA ALA A 141 -2.09 9.41 -30.58
C ALA A 141 -1.30 10.63 -30.06
N GLU A 142 -1.45 11.79 -30.71
CA GLU A 142 -0.80 13.04 -30.32
C GLU A 142 -1.33 13.57 -28.99
N SER A 143 -2.65 13.50 -28.75
CA SER A 143 -3.20 13.92 -27.45
C SER A 143 -2.74 12.98 -26.33
N THR A 144 -2.60 11.68 -26.61
CA THR A 144 -2.04 10.70 -25.66
C THR A 144 -0.60 11.05 -25.28
N VAL A 145 0.24 11.45 -26.25
CA VAL A 145 1.61 11.94 -25.99
C VAL A 145 1.59 13.19 -25.13
N ALA A 146 0.76 14.18 -25.50
CA ALA A 146 0.63 15.42 -24.73
C ALA A 146 0.16 15.18 -23.28
N ASP A 147 -0.69 14.19 -23.06
CA ASP A 147 -1.15 13.79 -21.74
C ASP A 147 -0.07 13.07 -20.92
N ILE A 148 0.75 12.23 -21.57
CA ILE A 148 1.92 11.61 -20.92
C ILE A 148 2.89 12.70 -20.44
N ASP A 149 3.18 13.70 -21.28
CA ASP A 149 4.04 14.82 -20.92
C ASP A 149 3.44 15.67 -19.79
N TYR A 150 2.12 15.93 -19.82
CA TYR A 150 1.41 16.61 -18.75
C TYR A 150 1.54 15.84 -17.42
N ILE A 151 1.29 14.53 -17.44
CA ILE A 151 1.38 13.66 -16.27
C ILE A 151 2.81 13.65 -15.72
N HIS A 152 3.84 13.55 -16.57
CA HIS A 152 5.24 13.66 -16.16
C HIS A 152 5.55 15.01 -15.51
N SER A 153 5.15 16.10 -16.16
CA SER A 153 5.41 17.46 -15.68
C SER A 153 4.75 17.72 -14.33
N ARG A 154 3.49 17.31 -14.19
CA ARG A 154 2.66 17.62 -13.02
C ARG A 154 2.92 16.68 -11.85
N TYR A 155 3.13 15.40 -12.11
CA TYR A 155 3.13 14.35 -11.09
C TYR A 155 4.46 13.59 -10.98
N GLY A 156 5.36 13.72 -11.97
CA GLY A 156 6.57 12.92 -12.09
C GLY A 156 7.57 13.07 -10.94
N SER A 157 7.50 14.17 -10.17
CA SER A 157 8.35 14.38 -8.99
C SER A 157 7.89 13.60 -7.75
N SER A 158 6.67 13.06 -7.77
CA SER A 158 6.15 12.30 -6.64
C SER A 158 6.99 11.04 -6.39
N PRO A 159 7.34 10.72 -5.12
CA PRO A 159 8.01 9.47 -4.79
C PRO A 159 7.13 8.24 -5.06
N ALA A 160 5.82 8.40 -5.22
CA ALA A 160 4.90 7.34 -5.61
C ALA A 160 4.73 7.20 -7.13
N PHE A 161 5.28 8.10 -7.94
CA PHE A 161 5.19 7.98 -9.39
C PHE A 161 5.93 6.72 -9.87
N TYR A 162 5.21 5.79 -10.53
CA TYR A 162 5.78 4.52 -10.96
C TYR A 162 6.84 4.71 -12.04
N ARG A 163 7.97 4.02 -11.85
CA ARG A 163 9.04 3.85 -12.84
C ARG A 163 9.56 2.43 -12.67
N ASP A 164 9.75 1.74 -13.78
CA ASP A 164 10.28 0.38 -13.79
C ASP A 164 11.82 0.39 -13.92
N PRO A 165 12.57 0.02 -12.86
CA PRO A 165 14.03 -0.03 -12.92
C PRO A 165 14.55 -1.08 -13.91
N GLY A 166 13.80 -2.16 -14.16
CA GLY A 166 14.15 -3.22 -15.11
C GLY A 166 14.05 -2.78 -16.57
N HIS A 167 13.32 -1.69 -16.85
CA HIS A 167 13.06 -1.19 -18.20
C HIS A 167 13.46 0.27 -18.37
N GLY A 168 14.62 0.65 -17.81
CA GLY A 168 15.25 1.95 -18.02
C GLY A 168 14.70 3.08 -17.13
N ASN A 169 14.11 2.75 -15.98
CA ASN A 169 13.38 3.70 -15.12
C ASN A 169 12.26 4.43 -15.87
N ARG A 170 11.69 3.80 -16.90
CA ARG A 170 10.56 4.34 -17.66
C ARG A 170 9.26 4.16 -16.89
N SER A 171 8.33 5.10 -17.06
CA SER A 171 7.01 5.04 -16.42
C SER A 171 6.00 4.23 -17.24
N ALA A 172 4.98 3.67 -16.60
CA ALA A 172 4.00 2.81 -17.28
C ALA A 172 2.67 3.53 -17.56
N PHE A 173 2.19 3.39 -18.80
CA PHE A 173 0.89 3.89 -19.27
C PHE A 173 0.14 2.77 -19.99
N TYR A 174 -1.09 2.51 -19.59
CA TYR A 174 -1.98 1.53 -20.19
C TYR A 174 -3.02 2.29 -21.02
N VAL A 175 -3.10 2.03 -22.32
CA VAL A 175 -4.05 2.74 -23.20
C VAL A 175 -5.28 1.88 -23.43
N PHE A 176 -6.36 2.18 -22.70
CA PHE A 176 -7.63 1.47 -22.83
C PHE A 176 -8.24 1.69 -24.21
N GLU A 177 -8.77 0.66 -24.85
CA GLU A 177 -9.31 0.68 -26.21
C GLU A 177 -8.32 1.25 -27.26
N SER A 178 -7.02 0.98 -27.08
CA SER A 178 -5.94 1.42 -27.98
C SER A 178 -6.20 1.15 -29.47
N LEU A 179 -6.95 0.09 -29.81
CA LEU A 179 -7.24 -0.31 -31.18
C LEU A 179 -8.23 0.62 -31.92
N ARG A 180 -8.86 1.58 -31.23
CA ARG A 180 -9.67 2.63 -31.86
C ARG A 180 -8.83 3.61 -32.69
N ILE A 181 -7.53 3.67 -32.43
CA ILE A 181 -6.56 4.49 -33.17
C ILE A 181 -5.65 3.53 -33.94
N THR A 182 -5.46 3.79 -35.23
CA THR A 182 -4.73 2.89 -36.13
C THR A 182 -3.26 3.24 -36.31
N ASP A 183 -2.89 4.50 -36.05
CA ASP A 183 -1.52 5.00 -36.17
C ASP A 183 -1.07 5.56 -34.82
N TRP A 184 -0.01 4.96 -34.28
CA TRP A 184 0.58 5.30 -32.99
C TRP A 184 2.02 5.80 -33.12
N THR A 185 2.45 6.21 -34.33
CA THR A 185 3.79 6.78 -34.58
C THR A 185 4.14 7.93 -33.64
N ALA A 186 3.15 8.71 -33.21
CA ALA A 186 3.37 9.79 -32.24
C ALA A 186 4.03 9.31 -30.93
N LEU A 187 3.78 8.06 -30.49
CA LEU A 187 4.35 7.50 -29.25
C LEU A 187 5.87 7.44 -29.24
N ASP A 188 6.53 7.46 -30.40
CA ASP A 188 7.99 7.50 -30.50
C ASP A 188 8.58 8.73 -29.76
N GLN A 189 7.79 9.80 -29.58
CA GLN A 189 8.19 11.00 -28.82
C GLN A 189 8.41 10.75 -27.32
N VAL A 190 7.79 9.71 -26.76
CA VAL A 190 7.83 9.38 -25.32
C VAL A 190 8.40 7.99 -25.04
N ALA A 191 8.83 7.24 -26.07
CA ALA A 191 9.32 5.87 -25.93
C ALA A 191 10.56 5.74 -25.02
N ASP A 192 11.40 6.79 -24.96
CA ASP A 192 12.61 6.82 -24.14
C ASP A 192 12.33 6.93 -22.64
N ASN A 193 11.20 7.52 -22.24
CA ASN A 193 10.85 7.77 -20.84
C ASN A 193 9.59 7.00 -20.38
N SER A 194 8.86 6.37 -21.30
CA SER A 194 7.58 5.72 -21.05
C SER A 194 7.46 4.35 -21.70
N ILE A 195 6.83 3.42 -20.99
CA ILE A 195 6.34 2.14 -21.46
C ILE A 195 4.85 2.31 -21.67
N VAL A 196 4.44 2.49 -22.92
CA VAL A 196 3.03 2.59 -23.30
C VAL A 196 2.56 1.21 -23.74
N LEU A 197 1.48 0.70 -23.14
CA LEU A 197 0.94 -0.64 -23.39
C LEU A 197 -0.35 -0.57 -24.21
N ALA A 198 -0.41 -1.38 -25.26
CA ALA A 198 -1.62 -1.58 -26.05
C ALA A 198 -2.52 -2.66 -25.41
N GLN A 199 -3.82 -2.42 -25.38
CA GLN A 199 -4.83 -3.40 -24.96
C GLN A 199 -5.11 -4.39 -26.10
N THR A 200 -4.30 -5.44 -26.25
CA THR A 200 -4.47 -6.45 -27.29
C THR A 200 -3.56 -7.68 -27.07
N THR A 201 -3.90 -8.79 -27.73
CA THR A 201 -2.99 -9.93 -27.97
C THR A 201 -2.60 -10.07 -29.44
N ASP A 202 -3.15 -9.21 -30.32
CA ASP A 202 -2.81 -9.16 -31.74
C ASP A 202 -1.48 -8.41 -31.93
N THR A 203 -0.43 -9.18 -32.17
CA THR A 203 0.95 -8.69 -32.35
C THR A 203 1.13 -7.82 -33.60
N SER A 204 0.15 -7.79 -34.52
CA SER A 204 0.19 -6.90 -35.69
C SER A 204 -0.24 -5.46 -35.37
N LYS A 205 -0.79 -5.20 -34.17
CA LYS A 205 -1.41 -3.94 -33.77
C LYS A 205 -0.60 -3.14 -32.75
N VAL A 206 0.66 -3.52 -32.52
CA VAL A 206 1.45 -3.00 -31.39
C VAL A 206 2.73 -2.29 -31.82
N ALA A 207 2.81 -1.88 -33.08
CA ALA A 207 3.87 -0.98 -33.53
C ALA A 207 3.88 0.31 -32.68
N HIS A 208 5.07 0.80 -32.34
CA HIS A 208 5.33 1.98 -31.48
C HIS A 208 4.99 1.83 -29.99
N PHE A 209 4.36 0.73 -29.57
CA PHE A 209 4.11 0.47 -28.16
C PHE A 209 5.32 -0.16 -27.46
N GLY A 210 5.43 0.10 -26.16
CA GLY A 210 6.40 -0.54 -25.25
C GLY A 210 5.95 -1.91 -24.74
N GLY A 211 4.74 -2.36 -25.06
CA GLY A 211 4.22 -3.66 -24.67
C GLY A 211 2.72 -3.85 -24.85
N MET A 212 2.19 -4.91 -24.24
CA MET A 212 0.82 -5.37 -24.37
C MET A 212 0.20 -5.74 -23.02
N TYR A 213 -1.12 -5.53 -22.90
CA TYR A 213 -1.97 -6.02 -21.82
C TYR A 213 -3.35 -6.43 -22.35
N THR A 214 -4.17 -7.10 -21.55
CA THR A 214 -5.48 -7.59 -22.03
C THR A 214 -6.69 -6.88 -21.44
N TYR A 215 -6.58 -6.33 -20.23
CA TYR A 215 -7.65 -5.80 -19.37
C TYR A 215 -8.74 -6.81 -19.00
N ASP A 216 -9.36 -7.45 -19.99
CA ASP A 216 -10.59 -8.22 -19.85
C ASP A 216 -10.42 -9.47 -18.95
N GLY A 217 -11.14 -9.45 -17.84
CA GLY A 217 -11.25 -10.56 -16.89
C GLY A 217 -12.03 -11.77 -17.40
N ILE A 218 -12.83 -11.61 -18.46
CA ILE A 218 -13.57 -12.70 -19.11
C ILE A 218 -12.61 -13.50 -19.98
N ALA A 219 -11.85 -12.83 -20.85
CA ALA A 219 -10.84 -13.46 -21.68
C ALA A 219 -9.75 -14.15 -20.84
N GLY A 220 -9.40 -13.63 -19.66
CA GLY A 220 -8.40 -14.25 -18.77
C GLY A 220 -8.73 -15.70 -18.37
N ALA A 221 -10.00 -16.09 -18.36
CA ALA A 221 -10.43 -17.46 -18.05
C ALA A 221 -9.94 -18.49 -19.08
N THR A 222 -9.82 -18.08 -20.35
CA THR A 222 -9.35 -18.94 -21.46
C THR A 222 -8.01 -18.52 -22.05
N ALA A 223 -7.47 -17.37 -21.61
CA ALA A 223 -6.18 -16.81 -21.98
C ALA A 223 -5.89 -16.80 -23.50
N PRO A 224 -6.82 -16.30 -24.34
CA PRO A 224 -6.71 -16.42 -25.79
C PRO A 224 -5.52 -15.60 -26.31
N GLY A 225 -4.60 -16.28 -27.01
CA GLY A 225 -3.44 -15.64 -27.63
C GLY A 225 -2.35 -15.18 -26.66
N TRP A 226 -2.48 -15.43 -25.36
CA TRP A 226 -1.52 -14.96 -24.35
C TRP A 226 -0.11 -15.50 -24.60
N LYS A 227 0.02 -16.78 -24.96
CA LYS A 227 1.31 -17.39 -25.27
C LYS A 227 2.02 -16.69 -26.43
N ASN A 228 1.28 -16.41 -27.50
CA ASN A 228 1.80 -15.71 -28.67
C ASN A 228 2.22 -14.27 -28.31
N ALA A 229 1.39 -13.55 -27.55
CA ALA A 229 1.71 -12.21 -27.07
C ALA A 229 2.95 -12.19 -26.17
N SER A 230 3.08 -13.15 -25.25
CA SER A 230 4.25 -13.30 -24.38
C SER A 230 5.52 -13.57 -25.17
N ASP A 231 5.50 -14.55 -26.08
CA ASP A 231 6.65 -14.90 -26.91
C ASP A 231 7.09 -13.71 -27.78
N PHE A 232 6.13 -13.01 -28.38
CA PHE A 232 6.38 -11.81 -29.19
C PHE A 232 6.99 -10.69 -28.35
N CYS A 233 6.41 -10.36 -27.19
CA CYS A 233 6.95 -9.34 -26.31
C CYS A 233 8.39 -9.66 -25.90
N LYS A 234 8.63 -10.90 -25.47
CA LYS A 234 9.97 -11.37 -25.08
C LYS A 234 10.97 -11.26 -26.23
N ALA A 235 10.59 -11.67 -27.44
CA ALA A 235 11.47 -11.61 -28.61
C ALA A 235 11.83 -10.17 -29.03
N ASN A 236 10.98 -9.19 -28.70
CA ASN A 236 11.14 -7.79 -29.10
C ASN A 236 11.52 -6.87 -27.92
N GLY A 237 11.81 -7.42 -26.73
CA GLY A 237 12.15 -6.62 -25.54
C GLY A 237 11.01 -5.73 -25.05
N LEU A 238 9.76 -6.12 -25.32
CA LEU A 238 8.55 -5.43 -24.89
C LEU A 238 8.01 -6.03 -23.60
N VAL A 239 7.22 -5.24 -22.88
CA VAL A 239 6.53 -5.68 -21.67
C VAL A 239 5.30 -6.51 -22.01
N TRP A 240 5.14 -7.66 -21.36
CA TRP A 240 3.90 -8.43 -21.36
C TRP A 240 3.24 -8.36 -19.99
N ALA A 241 2.00 -7.84 -19.94
CA ALA A 241 1.22 -7.66 -18.73
C ALA A 241 -0.19 -8.28 -18.87
N PRO A 242 -0.35 -9.62 -18.83
CA PRO A 242 -1.68 -10.23 -18.88
C PRO A 242 -2.55 -9.72 -17.73
N SER A 243 -3.84 -9.58 -17.99
CA SER A 243 -4.83 -9.10 -17.01
C SER A 243 -5.70 -10.25 -16.52
N ILE A 244 -5.84 -10.37 -15.20
CA ILE A 244 -6.64 -11.40 -14.54
C ILE A 244 -7.74 -10.77 -13.68
N ALA A 245 -8.84 -11.48 -13.49
CA ALA A 245 -9.95 -11.02 -12.65
C ALA A 245 -10.49 -12.13 -11.73
N PRO A 246 -11.05 -11.78 -10.56
CA PRO A 246 -11.71 -12.75 -9.71
C PRO A 246 -13.04 -13.25 -10.29
N GLY A 247 -13.65 -12.48 -11.20
CA GLY A 247 -14.91 -12.77 -11.90
C GLY A 247 -15.41 -11.51 -12.63
N TYR A 248 -16.59 -11.60 -13.25
CA TYR A 248 -17.24 -10.49 -13.95
C TYR A 248 -18.76 -10.63 -13.86
N LEU A 249 -19.45 -9.57 -13.42
CA LEU A 249 -20.90 -9.47 -13.40
C LEU A 249 -21.32 -7.99 -13.25
N ASP A 250 -22.03 -7.46 -14.25
CA ASP A 250 -22.37 -6.03 -14.35
C ASP A 250 -23.88 -5.72 -14.44
N ASP A 251 -24.74 -6.73 -14.33
CA ASP A 251 -26.19 -6.64 -14.53
C ASP A 251 -26.87 -5.49 -13.76
N ARG A 252 -26.39 -5.13 -12.57
CA ARG A 252 -26.96 -4.01 -11.79
C ARG A 252 -26.52 -2.65 -12.33
N ALA A 253 -25.26 -2.52 -12.73
CA ALA A 253 -24.75 -1.27 -13.27
C ALA A 253 -25.26 -1.01 -14.69
N VAL A 254 -25.45 -2.06 -15.47
CA VAL A 254 -25.90 -1.98 -16.87
C VAL A 254 -27.08 -2.94 -17.09
N PRO A 255 -28.30 -2.58 -16.64
CA PRO A 255 -29.47 -3.44 -16.79
C PRO A 255 -29.74 -3.81 -18.24
N GLY A 256 -29.84 -5.13 -18.50
CA GLY A 256 -30.09 -5.66 -19.85
C GLY A 256 -28.83 -5.83 -20.70
N ASN A 257 -27.63 -5.70 -20.11
CA ASN A 257 -26.41 -6.07 -20.80
C ASN A 257 -26.38 -7.58 -21.13
N THR A 258 -25.62 -7.93 -22.17
CA THR A 258 -25.45 -9.31 -22.65
C THR A 258 -23.99 -9.78 -22.57
N THR A 259 -23.11 -8.98 -21.95
CA THR A 259 -21.73 -9.38 -21.69
C THR A 259 -21.69 -10.68 -20.89
N PRO A 260 -20.88 -11.68 -21.29
CA PRO A 260 -20.79 -12.94 -20.56
C PRO A 260 -20.37 -12.75 -19.10
N THR A 261 -21.14 -13.35 -18.18
CA THR A 261 -20.78 -13.44 -16.76
C THR A 261 -19.67 -14.46 -16.54
N VAL A 262 -18.77 -14.15 -15.60
CA VAL A 262 -17.77 -15.08 -15.09
C VAL A 262 -17.94 -15.20 -13.58
N ASP A 263 -18.45 -16.35 -13.14
CA ASP A 263 -18.62 -16.65 -11.72
C ASP A 263 -17.25 -16.76 -11.01
N ARG A 264 -17.17 -16.26 -9.78
CA ARG A 264 -15.91 -16.33 -9.00
C ARG A 264 -15.55 -17.75 -8.57
N ALA A 265 -16.52 -18.66 -8.58
CA ALA A 265 -16.45 -20.06 -8.20
C ALA A 265 -15.77 -20.26 -6.84
N ASN A 266 -16.19 -19.47 -5.83
CA ASN A 266 -15.57 -19.43 -4.50
C ASN A 266 -14.04 -19.23 -4.53
N GLY A 267 -13.55 -18.51 -5.54
CA GLY A 267 -12.13 -18.21 -5.74
C GLY A 267 -11.40 -19.12 -6.73
N ALA A 268 -12.02 -20.22 -7.17
CA ALA A 268 -11.40 -21.13 -8.14
C ALA A 268 -11.15 -20.46 -9.50
N MET A 269 -12.03 -19.54 -9.92
CA MET A 269 -11.84 -18.78 -11.16
C MET A 269 -10.61 -17.88 -11.08
N TYR A 270 -10.44 -17.14 -9.98
CA TYR A 270 -9.29 -16.27 -9.81
C TYR A 270 -7.97 -17.07 -9.85
N ASP A 271 -7.95 -18.23 -9.20
CA ASP A 271 -6.81 -19.13 -9.21
C ASP A 271 -6.52 -19.69 -10.60
N GLN A 272 -7.57 -20.04 -11.37
CA GLN A 272 -7.40 -20.48 -12.75
C GLN A 272 -6.74 -19.41 -13.60
N GLN A 273 -7.16 -18.15 -13.50
CA GLN A 273 -6.56 -17.06 -14.28
C GLN A 273 -5.11 -16.76 -13.89
N TRP A 274 -4.80 -16.80 -12.59
CA TRP A 274 -3.41 -16.73 -12.11
C TRP A 274 -2.55 -17.88 -12.67
N ASN A 275 -3.07 -19.11 -12.63
CA ASN A 275 -2.37 -20.25 -13.23
C ASN A 275 -2.18 -20.05 -14.74
N ASN A 276 -3.21 -19.60 -15.46
CA ASN A 276 -3.09 -19.31 -16.88
C ASN A 276 -2.00 -18.26 -17.16
N ALA A 277 -1.92 -17.19 -16.36
CA ALA A 277 -0.93 -16.13 -16.52
C ALA A 277 0.50 -16.63 -16.29
N LEU A 278 0.70 -17.51 -15.29
CA LEU A 278 2.02 -17.96 -14.86
C LEU A 278 2.47 -19.28 -15.53
N ASP A 279 1.57 -20.02 -16.18
CA ASP A 279 1.90 -21.24 -16.91
C ASP A 279 2.69 -20.89 -18.19
N PRO A 280 3.94 -21.38 -18.34
CA PRO A 280 4.72 -21.16 -19.55
C PRO A 280 4.07 -21.62 -20.85
N ALA A 281 3.14 -22.57 -20.81
CA ALA A 281 2.41 -23.06 -21.99
C ALA A 281 1.27 -22.12 -22.40
N THR A 282 0.70 -21.37 -21.47
CA THR A 282 -0.52 -20.56 -21.67
C THR A 282 -0.21 -19.06 -21.63
N GLY A 283 0.28 -18.57 -20.49
CA GLY A 283 0.61 -17.15 -20.28
C GLY A 283 2.05 -16.80 -20.62
N GLY A 284 2.92 -17.81 -20.71
CA GLY A 284 4.33 -17.65 -21.03
C GLY A 284 5.15 -17.18 -19.83
N ALA A 285 5.94 -16.14 -20.02
CA ALA A 285 6.73 -15.52 -18.96
C ALA A 285 6.33 -14.04 -18.85
N PRO A 286 5.27 -13.70 -18.09
CA PRO A 286 4.83 -12.32 -17.93
C PRO A 286 5.93 -11.47 -17.30
N THR A 287 6.09 -10.26 -17.83
CA THR A 287 6.96 -9.22 -17.25
C THR A 287 6.30 -8.64 -16.02
N TRP A 288 5.01 -8.29 -16.16
CA TRP A 288 4.14 -7.83 -15.08
C TRP A 288 2.87 -8.68 -15.07
N VAL A 289 2.11 -8.65 -13.98
CA VAL A 289 0.73 -9.14 -13.97
C VAL A 289 -0.18 -7.98 -13.61
N SER A 290 -1.25 -7.79 -14.38
CA SER A 290 -2.28 -6.79 -14.06
C SER A 290 -3.54 -7.47 -13.52
N ILE A 291 -4.22 -6.85 -12.57
CA ILE A 291 -5.46 -7.35 -11.97
C ILE A 291 -6.57 -6.36 -12.28
N THR A 292 -7.61 -6.88 -12.93
CA THR A 292 -8.88 -6.22 -13.20
C THR A 292 -9.88 -6.78 -12.19
N SER A 293 -10.09 -6.15 -11.05
CA SER A 293 -9.64 -4.81 -10.65
C SER A 293 -9.44 -4.72 -9.14
N PHE A 294 -8.84 -3.62 -8.65
CA PHE A 294 -9.00 -3.26 -7.25
C PHE A 294 -10.47 -2.98 -6.94
N ASN A 295 -11.07 -2.00 -7.61
CA ASN A 295 -12.38 -1.44 -7.24
C ASN A 295 -13.30 -1.01 -8.40
N GLU A 296 -13.27 -1.69 -9.54
CA GLU A 296 -14.31 -1.57 -10.58
C GLU A 296 -15.63 -2.25 -10.13
N TRP A 297 -16.37 -1.59 -9.23
CA TRP A 297 -17.56 -2.18 -8.58
C TRP A 297 -18.68 -2.49 -9.57
N HIS A 298 -18.79 -1.70 -10.65
CA HIS A 298 -19.84 -1.84 -11.64
C HIS A 298 -19.77 -3.15 -12.40
N GLU A 299 -18.55 -3.64 -12.66
CA GLU A 299 -18.31 -4.88 -13.40
C GLU A 299 -18.16 -6.11 -12.49
N GLY A 300 -18.23 -5.93 -11.18
CA GLY A 300 -18.09 -7.02 -10.22
C GLY A 300 -16.71 -7.70 -10.26
N SER A 301 -15.69 -7.05 -10.83
CA SER A 301 -14.32 -7.58 -10.97
C SER A 301 -13.41 -7.26 -9.77
N ILE A 302 -13.97 -6.65 -8.73
CA ILE A 302 -13.24 -6.08 -7.59
C ILE A 302 -12.54 -7.13 -6.71
N ILE A 303 -11.35 -6.80 -6.20
CA ILE A 303 -10.70 -7.49 -5.07
C ILE A 303 -10.76 -6.69 -3.76
N GLU A 304 -11.21 -5.43 -3.82
CA GLU A 304 -11.53 -4.61 -2.63
C GLU A 304 -12.52 -5.36 -1.72
N PRO A 305 -12.43 -5.24 -0.38
CA PRO A 305 -13.32 -5.99 0.49
C PRO A 305 -14.80 -5.66 0.31
N ALA A 306 -15.58 -6.70 0.01
CA ALA A 306 -17.04 -6.66 -0.08
C ALA A 306 -17.68 -7.08 1.24
N ARG A 307 -18.69 -6.33 1.69
CA ARG A 307 -19.34 -6.51 2.99
C ARG A 307 -20.07 -7.86 3.05
N SER A 308 -19.83 -8.63 4.12
CA SER A 308 -20.47 -9.94 4.33
C SER A 308 -21.92 -9.81 4.80
N ASN A 309 -22.30 -8.64 5.32
CA ASN A 309 -23.67 -8.31 5.72
C ASN A 309 -24.10 -6.98 5.07
N PRO A 310 -24.37 -6.97 3.74
CA PRO A 310 -24.73 -5.75 3.01
C PRO A 310 -26.14 -5.26 3.36
N PRO A 311 -26.54 -4.04 2.95
CA PRO A 311 -27.90 -3.55 3.13
C PRO A 311 -28.94 -4.56 2.58
N GLY A 312 -29.93 -4.88 3.41
CA GLY A 312 -30.96 -5.86 3.05
C GLY A 312 -31.92 -5.35 1.96
N GLY A 313 -32.51 -6.27 1.20
CA GLY A 313 -33.54 -5.94 0.20
C GLY A 313 -33.04 -5.69 -1.23
N HIS A 314 -31.72 -5.76 -1.47
CA HIS A 314 -31.11 -5.43 -2.76
C HIS A 314 -30.44 -6.62 -3.47
N GLY A 315 -30.38 -7.80 -2.84
CA GLY A 315 -29.84 -9.01 -3.47
C GLY A 315 -28.33 -8.99 -3.76
N TYR A 316 -27.56 -8.21 -2.99
CA TYR A 316 -26.11 -8.17 -3.13
C TYR A 316 -25.47 -9.55 -2.94
N LEU A 317 -24.47 -9.83 -3.77
CA LEU A 317 -23.55 -10.94 -3.58
C LEU A 317 -22.53 -10.59 -2.47
N THR A 318 -21.99 -11.63 -1.84
CA THR A 318 -20.92 -11.52 -0.85
C THR A 318 -19.78 -12.47 -1.22
N TYR A 319 -18.70 -12.43 -0.44
CA TYR A 319 -17.59 -13.36 -0.59
C TYR A 319 -17.74 -14.63 0.25
N ASP A 320 -18.91 -14.86 0.89
CA ASP A 320 -19.13 -16.07 1.68
C ASP A 320 -18.85 -17.34 0.84
N GLY A 321 -18.04 -18.24 1.39
CA GLY A 321 -17.58 -19.45 0.72
C GLY A 321 -16.25 -19.31 -0.02
N ALA A 322 -15.81 -18.09 -0.35
CA ALA A 322 -14.54 -17.86 -1.04
C ALA A 322 -13.36 -18.43 -0.24
N TYR A 323 -12.65 -19.40 -0.84
CA TYR A 323 -11.56 -20.14 -0.20
C TYR A 323 -11.94 -20.75 1.17
N GLY A 324 -13.21 -21.13 1.34
CA GLY A 324 -13.74 -21.71 2.58
C GLY A 324 -13.92 -20.72 3.74
N LYS A 325 -13.81 -19.40 3.48
CA LYS A 325 -14.02 -18.35 4.48
C LYS A 325 -15.48 -17.93 4.55
N THR A 326 -15.91 -17.42 5.71
CA THR A 326 -17.26 -16.88 5.91
C THR A 326 -17.26 -15.59 6.73
N GLY A 327 -18.35 -14.83 6.65
CA GLY A 327 -18.55 -13.59 7.40
C GLY A 327 -17.43 -12.57 7.16
N ALA A 328 -17.03 -11.87 8.21
CA ALA A 328 -15.97 -10.85 8.16
C ALA A 328 -14.63 -11.39 7.58
N ALA A 329 -14.34 -12.68 7.78
CA ALA A 329 -13.12 -13.27 7.23
C ALA A 329 -13.17 -13.41 5.70
N ALA A 330 -14.37 -13.57 5.13
CA ALA A 330 -14.56 -13.67 3.69
C ALA A 330 -14.38 -12.32 2.99
N GLU A 331 -14.67 -11.20 3.66
CA GLU A 331 -14.60 -9.84 3.07
C GLU A 331 -13.22 -9.56 2.46
N ILE A 332 -12.14 -10.05 3.05
CA ILE A 332 -10.75 -9.82 2.57
C ILE A 332 -10.18 -10.98 1.75
N ALA A 333 -10.99 -11.98 1.39
CA ALA A 333 -10.52 -13.24 0.82
C ALA A 333 -9.69 -13.07 -0.48
N TYR A 334 -10.08 -12.13 -1.34
CA TYR A 334 -9.38 -11.86 -2.60
C TYR A 334 -8.10 -11.03 -2.41
N LEU A 335 -7.98 -10.22 -1.36
CA LEU A 335 -6.72 -9.59 -0.99
C LEU A 335 -5.72 -10.65 -0.54
N ASP A 336 -6.13 -11.53 0.39
CA ASP A 336 -5.30 -12.63 0.90
C ASP A 336 -4.85 -13.55 -0.24
N ARG A 337 -5.76 -13.86 -1.18
CA ARG A 337 -5.41 -14.71 -2.33
C ARG A 337 -4.50 -14.02 -3.33
N THR A 338 -4.71 -12.72 -3.58
CA THR A 338 -3.79 -11.95 -4.41
C THR A 338 -2.38 -12.02 -3.83
N ARG A 339 -2.23 -11.86 -2.51
CA ARG A 339 -0.92 -11.98 -1.84
C ARG A 339 -0.26 -13.34 -2.05
N TYR A 340 -1.03 -14.42 -1.90
CA TYR A 340 -0.55 -15.79 -2.14
C TYR A 340 0.04 -15.97 -3.55
N TRP A 341 -0.55 -15.31 -4.55
CA TRP A 341 -0.10 -15.39 -5.94
C TRP A 341 1.05 -14.44 -6.24
N VAL A 342 1.03 -13.22 -5.71
CA VAL A 342 2.17 -12.30 -5.77
C VAL A 342 3.41 -12.98 -5.21
N GLU A 343 3.32 -13.64 -4.04
CA GLU A 343 4.45 -14.35 -3.44
C GLU A 343 5.00 -15.45 -4.36
N ARG A 344 4.14 -16.12 -5.16
CA ARG A 344 4.58 -17.11 -6.14
C ARG A 344 5.24 -16.49 -7.36
N PHE A 345 4.64 -15.44 -7.88
CA PHE A 345 5.17 -14.72 -9.05
C PHE A 345 6.54 -14.08 -8.75
N THR A 346 6.70 -13.55 -7.54
CA THR A 346 7.87 -12.75 -7.14
C THR A 346 8.92 -13.56 -6.35
N GLY A 347 8.74 -14.88 -6.22
CA GLY A 347 9.68 -15.76 -5.50
C GLY A 347 9.75 -15.52 -3.99
N GLY A 348 8.67 -15.06 -3.37
CA GLY A 348 8.55 -14.86 -1.91
C GLY A 348 9.04 -13.50 -1.40
N THR A 349 9.27 -12.52 -2.29
CA THR A 349 9.85 -11.22 -1.95
C THR A 349 8.84 -10.19 -1.41
N VAL A 350 7.65 -10.62 -1.00
CA VAL A 350 6.58 -9.73 -0.50
C VAL A 350 6.75 -9.44 1.00
N PRO A 351 6.87 -8.17 1.43
CA PRO A 351 6.91 -7.83 2.85
C PRO A 351 5.63 -8.28 3.58
N PRO A 352 5.70 -8.73 4.84
CA PRO A 352 4.51 -9.15 5.59
C PRO A 352 3.50 -8.00 5.74
N VAL A 353 2.20 -8.35 5.81
CA VAL A 353 1.05 -7.40 5.84
C VAL A 353 1.12 -6.43 7.03
N ASN A 354 1.68 -6.86 8.16
CA ASN A 354 1.99 -6.01 9.30
C ASN A 354 3.39 -6.39 9.81
N PRO A 355 4.46 -5.82 9.22
CA PRO A 355 5.82 -6.19 9.60
C PRO A 355 6.07 -5.78 11.04
N ASP A 356 6.80 -6.64 11.77
CA ASP A 356 7.38 -6.24 13.04
C ASP A 356 8.40 -5.12 12.79
N LEU A 357 8.05 -3.92 13.24
CA LEU A 357 8.83 -2.69 13.06
C LEU A 357 10.12 -2.71 13.90
N ALA A 358 10.17 -3.52 14.95
CA ALA A 358 11.30 -3.61 15.88
C ALA A 358 12.35 -4.65 15.46
N ARG A 359 12.01 -5.59 14.57
CA ARG A 359 12.88 -6.70 14.19
C ARG A 359 14.21 -6.22 13.61
N GLY A 360 15.31 -6.71 14.19
CA GLY A 360 16.68 -6.38 13.78
C GLY A 360 17.06 -4.91 13.93
N LYS A 361 16.23 -4.09 14.59
CA LYS A 361 16.52 -2.68 14.85
C LYS A 361 17.51 -2.50 15.98
N ALA A 362 18.11 -1.32 16.08
CA ALA A 362 18.97 -0.98 17.20
C ALA A 362 18.16 -1.02 18.50
N ILE A 363 18.65 -1.78 19.47
CA ILE A 363 17.99 -1.98 20.76
C ILE A 363 19.00 -1.80 21.89
N THR A 364 18.62 -1.04 22.90
CA THR A 364 19.47 -0.69 24.05
C THR A 364 18.75 -0.98 25.35
N ALA A 365 19.49 -1.35 26.38
CA ALA A 365 18.94 -1.62 27.70
C ALA A 365 19.65 -0.78 28.76
N SER A 366 18.98 -0.50 29.87
CA SER A 366 19.59 0.15 31.04
C SER A 366 20.67 -0.72 31.68
N SER A 367 20.53 -2.04 31.59
CA SER A 367 21.52 -3.02 31.97
C SER A 367 21.24 -4.36 31.28
N THR A 368 22.22 -5.25 31.33
CA THR A 368 22.17 -6.56 30.67
C THR A 368 22.94 -7.56 31.54
N GLN A 369 22.39 -8.75 31.75
CA GLN A 369 23.13 -9.88 32.30
C GLN A 369 24.01 -10.54 31.25
N HIS A 370 25.17 -11.05 31.66
CA HIS A 370 26.09 -11.72 30.76
C HIS A 370 25.41 -12.91 30.06
N GLY A 371 25.46 -12.94 28.72
CA GLY A 371 24.81 -13.97 27.90
C GLY A 371 23.37 -13.64 27.45
N TYR A 372 22.76 -12.57 27.96
CA TYR A 372 21.37 -12.18 27.66
C TYR A 372 21.28 -10.73 27.14
N PRO A 373 21.96 -10.37 26.04
CA PRO A 373 22.01 -9.00 25.51
C PRO A 373 20.66 -8.49 25.03
N ALA A 374 20.53 -7.17 24.96
CA ALA A 374 19.34 -6.50 24.45
C ALA A 374 18.95 -6.97 23.04
N SER A 375 19.94 -7.26 22.19
CA SER A 375 19.75 -7.75 20.82
C SER A 375 18.99 -9.07 20.71
N ASN A 376 18.96 -9.88 21.77
CA ASN A 376 18.15 -11.09 21.78
C ASN A 376 16.66 -10.78 21.77
N ALA A 377 16.24 -9.60 22.25
CA ALA A 377 14.83 -9.26 22.36
C ALA A 377 14.20 -8.82 21.04
N ASN A 378 14.91 -8.82 19.91
CA ASN A 378 14.34 -8.49 18.59
C ASN A 378 15.05 -9.22 17.45
N ASP A 379 15.63 -10.38 17.74
CA ASP A 379 16.34 -11.22 16.76
C ASP A 379 15.37 -12.14 15.98
N GLY A 380 14.11 -12.24 16.41
CA GLY A 380 13.11 -13.10 15.79
C GLY A 380 13.12 -14.53 16.30
N ASN A 381 13.81 -14.80 17.41
CA ASN A 381 13.98 -16.11 18.00
C ASN A 381 13.50 -16.09 19.46
N GLN A 382 12.27 -16.54 19.67
CA GLN A 382 11.66 -16.63 21.02
C GLN A 382 12.41 -17.59 21.98
N GLY A 383 13.40 -18.35 21.51
CA GLY A 383 14.27 -19.16 22.35
C GLY A 383 15.44 -18.41 23.00
N SER A 384 15.82 -17.23 22.49
CA SER A 384 16.77 -16.31 23.11
C SER A 384 16.02 -15.26 23.95
N TYR A 385 16.71 -14.54 24.84
CA TYR A 385 16.10 -13.43 25.58
C TYR A 385 17.12 -12.41 26.09
N TRP A 386 16.65 -11.18 26.31
CA TRP A 386 17.29 -10.16 27.11
C TRP A 386 16.91 -10.30 28.58
N GLU A 387 17.87 -10.07 29.47
CA GLU A 387 17.66 -9.97 30.92
C GLU A 387 18.41 -8.77 31.51
N SER A 388 17.74 -7.97 32.33
CA SER A 388 18.36 -6.86 33.07
C SER A 388 19.15 -7.33 34.29
N ALA A 389 19.95 -6.44 34.90
CA ALA A 389 20.53 -6.68 36.22
C ALA A 389 19.46 -7.04 37.26
N ASN A 390 19.77 -8.03 38.10
CA ASN A 390 18.85 -8.54 39.11
C ASN A 390 18.68 -7.54 40.27
N HIS A 391 17.49 -7.52 40.86
CA HIS A 391 17.12 -6.70 42.02
C HIS A 391 17.32 -5.19 41.82
N ALA A 392 17.34 -4.72 40.58
CA ALA A 392 17.68 -3.34 40.22
C ALA A 392 16.52 -2.58 39.57
N PHE A 393 15.26 -2.98 39.77
CA PHE A 393 14.12 -2.26 39.21
C PHE A 393 14.11 -0.76 39.62
N PRO A 394 13.66 0.17 38.74
CA PRO A 394 13.18 -0.10 37.39
C PRO A 394 14.30 -0.33 36.37
N GLN A 395 14.01 -1.14 35.35
CA GLN A 395 14.92 -1.41 34.24
C GLN A 395 14.21 -1.14 32.91
N SER A 396 14.95 -0.79 31.86
CA SER A 396 14.37 -0.39 30.58
C SER A 396 15.01 -1.06 29.39
N LEU A 397 14.20 -1.31 28.36
CA LEU A 397 14.61 -1.81 27.06
C LEU A 397 14.00 -0.89 25.99
N THR A 398 14.84 -0.29 25.14
CA THR A 398 14.44 0.71 24.15
C THR A 398 14.83 0.26 22.75
N VAL A 399 13.87 0.18 21.84
CA VAL A 399 14.08 0.02 20.40
C VAL A 399 14.09 1.40 19.74
N ASP A 400 15.10 1.67 18.90
CA ASP A 400 15.07 2.73 17.89
C ASP A 400 14.57 2.12 16.57
N LEU A 401 13.36 2.48 16.14
CA LEU A 401 12.76 1.98 14.89
C LEU A 401 13.51 2.47 13.64
N GLY A 402 14.51 3.35 13.82
CA GLY A 402 15.32 3.99 12.78
C GLY A 402 14.71 5.30 12.32
N ALA A 403 13.39 5.44 12.45
CA ALA A 403 12.67 6.69 12.25
C ALA A 403 11.28 6.67 12.87
N ALA A 404 10.58 7.80 12.81
CA ALA A 404 9.20 7.90 13.29
C ALA A 404 8.28 6.97 12.47
N GLN A 405 7.58 6.07 13.14
CA GLN A 405 6.65 5.09 12.57
C GLN A 405 5.35 5.10 13.37
N SER A 406 4.22 4.87 12.69
CA SER A 406 2.95 4.64 13.39
C SER A 406 3.02 3.33 14.17
N VAL A 407 2.94 3.37 15.50
CA VAL A 407 2.88 2.17 16.35
C VAL A 407 1.59 2.23 17.15
N GLY A 408 0.82 1.15 17.12
CA GLY A 408 -0.45 1.05 17.84
C GLY A 408 -0.55 -0.14 18.79
N ARG A 409 0.30 -1.15 18.59
CA ARG A 409 0.34 -2.34 19.44
C ARG A 409 1.75 -2.90 19.53
N LEU A 410 2.14 -3.37 20.71
CA LEU A 410 3.32 -4.20 20.89
C LEU A 410 2.90 -5.65 21.14
N SER A 411 3.76 -6.59 20.71
CA SER A 411 3.70 -7.99 21.14
C SER A 411 4.97 -8.28 21.89
N LEU A 412 4.83 -8.68 23.16
CA LEU A 412 5.96 -9.06 23.98
C LEU A 412 5.90 -10.54 24.27
N SER A 413 7.02 -11.24 24.15
CA SER A 413 7.09 -12.66 24.42
C SER A 413 8.19 -13.00 25.42
N LEU A 414 8.01 -14.10 26.14
CA LEU A 414 9.05 -14.82 26.88
C LEU A 414 9.26 -16.20 26.25
N PRO A 415 10.33 -16.93 26.58
CA PRO A 415 10.53 -18.27 26.04
C PRO A 415 9.32 -19.18 26.31
N PRO A 416 8.81 -19.93 25.31
CA PRO A 416 7.57 -20.70 25.45
C PRO A 416 7.62 -21.75 26.58
N SER A 417 8.81 -22.26 26.88
CA SER A 417 9.04 -23.28 27.91
C SER A 417 9.01 -22.77 29.35
N TRP A 418 8.97 -21.46 29.56
CA TRP A 418 9.05 -20.85 30.90
C TRP A 418 7.75 -20.91 31.67
N GLY A 419 7.80 -21.12 32.99
CA GLY A 419 6.62 -21.01 33.85
C GLY A 419 5.96 -19.63 33.80
N ALA A 420 4.63 -19.61 33.98
CA ALA A 420 3.82 -18.41 33.92
C ALA A 420 4.29 -17.36 34.94
N ARG A 421 4.33 -16.09 34.53
CA ARG A 421 4.76 -14.97 35.37
C ARG A 421 4.09 -13.67 34.96
N THR A 422 4.05 -12.71 35.86
CA THR A 422 3.55 -11.36 35.57
C THR A 422 4.71 -10.38 35.63
N GLN A 423 4.89 -9.58 34.58
CA GLN A 423 5.82 -8.44 34.59
C GLN A 423 5.02 -7.13 34.58
N THR A 424 5.40 -6.18 35.44
CA THR A 424 4.80 -4.85 35.48
C THR A 424 5.54 -3.94 34.50
N ILE A 425 4.88 -3.56 33.42
CA ILE A 425 5.47 -2.87 32.27
C ILE A 425 4.71 -1.56 32.04
N GLU A 426 5.46 -0.46 31.97
CA GLU A 426 5.04 0.81 31.37
C GLU A 426 5.65 0.92 29.98
N VAL A 427 4.93 1.51 29.02
CA VAL A 427 5.47 1.81 27.69
C VAL A 427 5.57 3.32 27.50
N ARG A 428 6.76 3.77 27.11
CA ARG A 428 7.02 5.17 26.75
C ARG A 428 7.51 5.27 25.31
N ALA A 429 7.31 6.42 24.69
CA ALA A 429 7.85 6.71 23.37
C ALA A 429 8.44 8.12 23.25
N SER A 430 9.32 8.27 22.28
CA SER A 430 10.03 9.51 21.97
C SER A 430 10.26 9.64 20.46
N GLY A 431 10.26 10.88 19.96
CA GLY A 431 10.68 11.19 18.59
C GLY A 431 12.20 11.42 18.46
N ASP A 432 12.85 11.90 19.52
CA ASP A 432 14.24 12.37 19.52
C ASP A 432 15.19 11.49 20.34
N GLY A 433 14.66 10.55 21.13
CA GLY A 433 15.43 9.67 22.02
C GLY A 433 15.83 10.32 23.34
N GLY A 434 15.44 11.57 23.56
CA GLY A 434 15.67 12.33 24.80
C GLY A 434 14.43 12.35 25.69
N SER A 435 13.38 13.07 25.25
CA SER A 435 12.16 13.23 26.04
C SER A 435 11.16 12.11 25.74
N TYR A 436 10.70 11.41 26.78
CA TYR A 436 9.77 10.30 26.66
C TYR A 436 8.41 10.62 27.26
N ALA A 437 7.34 10.33 26.52
CA ALA A 437 5.96 10.37 26.98
C ALA A 437 5.42 8.96 27.21
N THR A 438 4.57 8.78 28.20
CA THR A 438 3.87 7.50 28.44
C THR A 438 2.82 7.27 27.37
N ILE A 439 2.89 6.12 26.69
CA ILE A 439 1.94 5.66 25.67
C ILE A 439 1.20 4.38 26.05
N ALA A 440 1.61 3.72 27.13
CA ALA A 440 0.78 2.80 27.90
C ALA A 440 1.20 2.87 29.38
N ALA A 441 0.24 3.12 30.27
CA ALA A 441 0.49 3.21 31.70
C ALA A 441 1.00 1.87 32.27
N ALA A 442 1.73 1.94 33.38
CA ALA A 442 2.26 0.77 34.07
C ALA A 442 1.16 -0.24 34.40
N LYS A 443 1.29 -1.47 33.91
CA LYS A 443 0.32 -2.55 34.11
C LYS A 443 1.04 -3.89 34.23
N GLY A 444 0.50 -4.79 35.06
CA GLY A 444 0.94 -6.19 35.10
C GLY A 444 0.45 -6.96 33.88
N TYR A 445 1.38 -7.51 33.11
CA TYR A 445 1.11 -8.40 31.98
C TYR A 445 1.48 -9.83 32.35
N ARG A 446 0.50 -10.73 32.32
CA ARG A 446 0.69 -12.14 32.64
C ARG A 446 1.08 -12.91 31.39
N PHE A 447 2.31 -13.40 31.37
CA PHE A 447 2.83 -14.34 30.39
C PHE A 447 2.48 -15.76 30.84
N ASP A 448 1.81 -16.52 29.98
CA ASP A 448 1.39 -17.90 30.25
C ASP A 448 1.80 -18.83 29.10
N PRO A 449 2.43 -19.99 29.36
CA PRO A 449 2.70 -21.01 28.35
C PRO A 449 1.49 -21.42 27.50
N ALA A 450 0.28 -21.39 28.07
CA ALA A 450 -0.96 -21.67 27.35
C ALA A 450 -1.21 -20.67 26.20
N SER A 451 -0.66 -19.46 26.29
CA SER A 451 -0.66 -18.45 25.23
C SER A 451 0.73 -18.24 24.63
N GLN A 452 1.56 -19.30 24.58
CA GLN A 452 2.93 -19.27 24.08
C GLN A 452 3.79 -18.19 24.77
N ASN A 453 3.52 -17.91 26.04
CA ASN A 453 4.16 -16.83 26.80
C ASN A 453 4.21 -15.51 26.02
N THR A 454 3.12 -15.16 25.35
CA THR A 454 3.00 -13.92 24.56
C THR A 454 1.87 -13.06 25.08
N VAL A 455 2.10 -11.76 25.16
CA VAL A 455 1.12 -10.75 25.58
C VAL A 455 1.04 -9.63 24.55
N SER A 456 -0.18 -9.16 24.33
CA SER A 456 -0.46 -7.97 23.53
C SER A 456 -0.53 -6.74 24.42
N VAL A 457 0.18 -5.68 24.03
CA VAL A 457 0.22 -4.40 24.74
C VAL A 457 -0.31 -3.32 23.79
N PRO A 458 -1.60 -2.95 23.89
CA PRO A 458 -2.12 -1.78 23.17
C PRO A 458 -1.41 -0.52 23.66
N VAL A 459 -1.06 0.37 22.73
CA VAL A 459 -0.47 1.68 23.05
C VAL A 459 -1.29 2.80 22.42
N THR A 460 -1.13 4.02 22.92
CA THR A 460 -1.65 5.20 22.23
C THR A 460 -1.03 5.29 20.84
N ALA A 461 -1.87 5.06 19.82
CA ALA A 461 -1.45 5.10 18.44
C ALA A 461 -0.85 6.46 18.10
N GLY A 462 0.32 6.46 17.47
CA GLY A 462 1.04 7.68 17.13
C GLY A 462 2.34 7.40 16.40
N SER A 463 2.94 8.47 15.88
CA SER A 463 4.23 8.40 15.20
C SER A 463 5.36 8.42 16.24
N HIS A 464 6.03 7.29 16.43
CA HIS A 464 7.04 7.07 17.46
C HIS A 464 8.33 6.59 16.78
N ARG A 465 9.50 7.09 17.18
CA ARG A 465 10.80 6.56 16.71
C ARG A 465 11.40 5.62 17.74
N PHE A 466 11.46 6.05 18.99
CA PHE A 466 11.98 5.26 20.09
C PHE A 466 10.82 4.75 20.92
N VAL A 467 10.75 3.43 21.12
CA VAL A 467 9.76 2.80 22.01
C VAL A 467 10.49 2.12 23.15
N ARG A 468 10.15 2.48 24.38
CA ARG A 468 10.80 2.03 25.61
C ARG A 468 9.83 1.28 26.49
N LEU A 469 10.18 0.04 26.82
CA LEU A 469 9.58 -0.70 27.92
C LEU A 469 10.28 -0.31 29.22
N VAL A 470 9.51 -0.07 30.28
CA VAL A 470 10.01 0.15 31.64
C VAL A 470 9.42 -0.91 32.55
N PHE A 471 10.29 -1.78 33.06
CA PHE A 471 9.97 -2.89 33.95
C PHE A 471 10.12 -2.44 35.40
N SER A 472 9.08 -2.61 36.21
CA SER A 472 9.08 -2.26 37.64
C SER A 472 8.79 -3.45 38.56
N GLY A 473 8.51 -4.63 37.99
CA GLY A 473 8.33 -5.86 38.75
C GLY A 473 8.22 -7.08 37.84
N ASN A 474 8.57 -8.24 38.36
CA ASN A 474 8.44 -9.54 37.71
C ASN A 474 8.25 -10.62 38.79
N THR A 475 7.18 -11.41 38.70
CA THR A 475 6.85 -12.43 39.72
C THR A 475 7.67 -13.71 39.59
N GLY A 476 8.29 -13.96 38.43
CA GLY A 476 9.05 -15.19 38.16
C GLY A 476 10.55 -15.06 38.40
N TRP A 477 11.11 -13.85 38.32
CA TRP A 477 12.53 -13.57 38.50
C TRP A 477 12.73 -12.08 38.84
N PRO A 478 13.69 -11.66 39.66
CA PRO A 478 13.86 -10.26 40.06
C PRO A 478 14.57 -9.40 38.99
N ALA A 479 14.20 -9.53 37.71
CA ALA A 479 14.74 -8.77 36.59
C ALA A 479 13.69 -8.53 35.50
N GLY A 480 13.90 -7.53 34.63
CA GLY A 480 13.14 -7.40 33.39
C GLY A 480 13.64 -8.44 32.39
N GLN A 481 12.71 -9.15 31.75
CA GLN A 481 13.03 -10.22 30.79
C GLN A 481 12.15 -10.11 29.55
N VAL A 482 12.74 -10.24 28.36
CA VAL A 482 11.99 -10.25 27.08
C VAL A 482 12.70 -11.14 26.08
N ALA A 483 11.98 -12.11 25.50
CA ALA A 483 12.45 -12.89 24.35
C ALA A 483 12.21 -12.17 23.04
N GLU A 484 11.03 -11.58 22.85
CA GLU A 484 10.72 -10.79 21.66
C GLU A 484 9.97 -9.51 22.06
N PHE A 485 10.44 -8.37 21.55
CA PHE A 485 9.86 -7.04 21.64
C PHE A 485 9.49 -6.62 20.23
N GLN A 486 8.25 -6.89 19.86
CA GLN A 486 7.74 -6.62 18.52
C GLN A 486 6.83 -5.40 18.54
N ALA A 487 6.92 -4.56 17.51
CA ALA A 487 6.11 -3.35 17.37
C ALA A 487 5.32 -3.41 16.07
N PHE A 488 4.02 -3.17 16.14
CA PHE A 488 3.11 -3.29 15.00
C PHE A 488 2.29 -2.01 14.78
N ARG A 489 1.92 -1.80 13.52
CA ARG A 489 0.84 -0.88 13.17
C ARG A 489 -0.48 -1.49 13.69
N ASN A 490 -1.46 -0.64 13.99
CA ASN A 490 -2.79 -1.09 14.38
C ASN A 490 -3.47 -1.87 13.27
#